data_AF-A0A4Q7FZR5-F1
#
_entry.id   AF-A0A4Q7FZR5-F1
#
_cell.length_a   1.000
_cell.length_b   1.000
_cell.length_c   1.000
_cell.angle_alpha   90.00
_cell.angle_beta   90.00
_cell.angle_gamma   90.00
#
_symmetry.space_group_name_H-M   'P 1'
#
loop_
_entity.id
_entity.type
_entity.pdbx_description
1 polymer ?
#
loop_
_entity_poly.entity_id
_entity_poly.type
_entity_poly.pdbx_seq_one_letter_code
_entity_poly.pdbx_strand_id
1 'polypeptide(L)' 'MRGGGWTRPGWYRWPRGGAIAAGAAIGFVTAATAAAWAGAAPATGMCWYYTDPSRTQGFWDYCP' A
#
# COMPACT_ATOMS: atom_id res chain seq x y z
N MET A 1 24.05 26.22 7.37
CA MET A 1 23.18 25.64 6.32
C MET A 1 21.91 26.49 6.24
N ARG A 2 21.67 27.17 5.12
CA ARG A 2 20.45 27.96 4.91
C ARG A 2 19.30 26.99 4.67
N GLY A 3 18.50 26.73 5.70
CA GLY A 3 17.22 26.06 5.54
C GLY A 3 16.27 27.02 4.84
N GLY A 4 16.22 26.95 3.50
CA GLY A 4 15.13 27.55 2.75
C GLY A 4 13.84 26.87 3.16
N GLY A 5 13.10 27.48 4.09
CA GLY A 5 11.84 26.95 4.59
C GLY A 5 10.84 26.89 3.44
N TRP A 6 10.54 25.68 2.97
CA TRP A 6 9.51 25.50 1.98
C TRP A 6 8.18 25.99 2.55
N THR A 7 7.64 27.07 1.98
CA THR A 7 6.34 27.62 2.33
C THR A 7 5.34 27.19 1.27
N ARG A 8 4.32 26.40 1.63
CA ARG A 8 3.26 26.01 0.67
C ARG A 8 2.63 27.27 0.08
N PRO A 9 2.69 27.48 -1.24
CA PRO A 9 1.96 28.59 -1.85
C PRO A 9 0.46 28.45 -1.58
N GLY A 10 -0.27 29.55 -1.34
CA GLY A 10 -1.70 29.51 -1.01
C GLY A 10 -2.61 28.90 -2.11
N TRP A 11 -2.08 28.74 -3.32
CA TRP A 11 -2.72 28.05 -4.44
C TRP A 11 -2.43 26.55 -4.47
N TYR A 12 -1.55 26.03 -3.61
CA TYR A 12 -1.14 24.62 -3.53
C TYR A 12 -2.13 23.80 -2.72
N ARG A 13 -3.37 23.73 -3.20
CA ARG A 13 -4.45 22.93 -2.63
C ARG A 13 -4.79 21.79 -3.57
N TRP A 14 -4.90 20.57 -3.02
CA TRP A 14 -5.46 19.47 -3.78
C TRP A 14 -6.96 19.71 -3.94
N PRO A 15 -7.51 19.71 -5.17
CA PRO A 15 -8.96 19.60 -5.32
C PRO A 15 -9.40 18.30 -4.64
N ARG A 16 -10.57 18.29 -3.99
CA ARG A 16 -11.09 17.12 -3.26
C ARG A 16 -10.96 15.82 -4.06
N GLY A 17 -11.29 15.85 -5.35
CA GLY A 17 -11.14 14.71 -6.25
C GLY A 17 -9.70 14.23 -6.44
N GLY A 18 -8.71 15.12 -6.45
CA GLY A 18 -7.30 14.75 -6.56
C GLY A 18 -6.76 14.04 -5.30
N ALA A 19 -7.22 14.44 -4.11
CA ALA A 19 -6.88 13.73 -2.87
C ALA A 19 -7.50 12.31 -2.84
N ILE A 20 -8.74 12.16 -3.32
CA ILE A 20 -9.40 10.85 -3.46
C ILE A 20 -8.68 9.98 -4.49
N ALA A 21 -8.35 10.52 -5.66
CA ALA A 21 -7.62 9.81 -6.70
C ALA A 21 -6.23 9.37 -6.23
N ALA A 22 -5.50 10.24 -5.51
CA ALA A 22 -4.21 9.88 -4.92
C ALA A 22 -4.36 8.77 -3.87
N GLY A 23 -5.36 8.84 -2.99
CA GLY A 23 -5.65 7.79 -2.02
C GLY A 23 -5.98 6.44 -2.68
N ALA A 24 -6.82 6.46 -3.72
CA ALA A 24 -7.19 5.27 -4.49
C ALA A 24 -5.97 4.66 -5.21
N ALA A 25 -5.13 5.50 -5.84
CA ALA A 25 -3.91 5.04 -6.51
C ALA A 25 -2.93 4.39 -5.52
N ILE A 26 -2.72 5.01 -4.35
CA ILE A 26 -1.87 4.44 -3.30
C ILE A 26 -2.43 3.10 -2.83
N GLY A 27 -3.75 3.04 -2.55
CA GLY A 27 -4.41 1.80 -2.14
C GLY A 27 -4.33 0.69 -3.19
N PHE A 28 -4.42 1.03 -4.48
CA PHE A 28 -4.26 0.06 -5.55
C PHE A 28 -2.84 -0.47 -5.63
N VAL A 29 -1.83 0.41 -5.56
CA VAL A 29 -0.42 0.02 -5.60
C VAL A 29 -0.07 -0.88 -4.41
N THR A 30 -0.53 -0.55 -3.20
CA THR A 30 -0.27 -1.41 -2.02
C THR A 30 -0.95 -2.77 -2.17
N ALA A 31 -2.19 -2.83 -2.63
CA ALA A 31 -2.90 -4.09 -2.88
C ALA A 31 -2.23 -4.93 -3.98
N ALA A 32 -1.84 -4.32 -5.10
CA ALA A 32 -1.14 -5.00 -6.19
C ALA A 32 0.22 -5.54 -5.73
N THR A 33 0.92 -4.78 -4.89
CA THR A 33 2.20 -5.23 -4.31
C THR A 33 1.98 -6.42 -3.39
N ALA A 34 0.98 -6.39 -2.51
CA ALA A 34 0.63 -7.54 -1.68
C ALA A 34 0.25 -8.77 -2.53
N ALA A 35 -0.51 -8.57 -3.60
CA ALA A 35 -0.85 -9.65 -4.54
C ALA A 35 0.36 -10.18 -5.33
N ALA A 36 1.38 -9.36 -5.60
CA ALA A 36 2.60 -9.80 -6.27
C ALA A 36 3.44 -10.73 -5.38
N TRP A 37 3.45 -10.50 -4.07
CA TRP A 37 4.18 -11.34 -3.11
C TRP A 37 3.39 -12.56 -2.65
N ALA A 38 2.10 -12.36 -2.31
CA ALA A 38 1.25 -13.43 -1.79
C ALA A 38 0.58 -14.27 -2.89
N GLY A 39 0.39 -13.73 -4.08
CA GLY A 39 -0.42 -14.34 -5.13
C GLY A 39 -1.91 -14.40 -4.77
N ALA A 40 -2.68 -15.12 -5.59
CA ALA A 40 -4.06 -15.47 -5.26
C ALA A 40 -4.09 -16.65 -4.28
N ALA A 41 -5.05 -16.64 -3.34
CA ALA A 41 -5.22 -17.75 -2.41
C ALA A 41 -5.57 -19.04 -3.18
N PRO A 42 -4.86 -20.15 -2.96
CA PRO A 42 -5.09 -21.38 -3.72
C PRO A 42 -6.40 -22.09 -3.35
N ALA A 43 -6.93 -21.85 -2.15
CA ALA A 43 -8.21 -22.39 -1.70
C ALA A 43 -8.96 -21.41 -0.78
N THR A 44 -10.28 -21.60 -0.66
CA THR A 44 -11.11 -20.84 0.27
C THR A 44 -10.77 -21.23 1.71
N GLY A 45 -10.64 -20.25 2.61
CA GLY A 45 -10.29 -20.49 4.02
C GLY A 45 -8.78 -20.53 4.31
N MET A 46 -7.94 -20.19 3.34
CA MET A 46 -6.50 -20.01 3.55
C MET A 46 -6.17 -18.55 3.89
N CYS A 47 -5.31 -18.38 4.90
CA CYS A 47 -4.72 -17.14 5.35
C CYS A 47 -3.24 -17.05 4.90
N TRP A 48 -2.79 -15.86 4.51
CA TRP A 48 -1.38 -15.61 4.19
C TRP A 48 -0.56 -15.35 5.45
N TYR A 49 0.54 -16.07 5.61
CA TYR A 49 1.48 -15.94 6.73
C TYR A 49 2.84 -15.47 6.24
N TYR A 50 3.38 -14.41 6.85
CA TYR A 50 4.69 -13.87 6.51
C TYR A 50 5.82 -14.66 7.19
N THR A 51 6.85 -14.99 6.42
CA THR A 51 8.05 -15.69 6.92
C THR A 51 9.18 -14.76 7.30
N ASP A 52 9.17 -13.55 6.77
CA ASP A 52 10.22 -12.54 6.91
C ASP A 52 9.64 -11.21 7.42
N PRO A 53 10.40 -10.46 8.24
CA PRO A 53 9.97 -9.15 8.75
C PRO A 53 9.79 -8.11 7.64
N SER A 54 10.39 -8.32 6.47
CA SER A 54 10.15 -7.54 5.25
C SER A 54 8.75 -7.72 4.66
N ARG A 55 8.00 -8.75 5.07
CA ARG A 55 6.64 -9.06 4.57
C ARG A 55 6.58 -9.24 3.06
N THR A 56 7.65 -9.73 2.47
CA THR A 56 7.78 -9.97 1.02
C THR A 56 7.70 -11.44 0.66
N GLN A 57 7.90 -12.33 1.61
CA GLN A 57 7.72 -13.76 1.43
C GLN A 57 6.82 -14.32 2.53
N GLY A 58 6.25 -15.48 2.22
CA GLY A 58 5.26 -16.12 3.06
C GLY A 58 4.67 -17.37 2.41
N PHE A 59 3.67 -17.92 3.07
CA PHE A 59 2.94 -19.10 2.62
C PHE A 59 1.45 -18.97 2.95
N TRP A 60 0.64 -19.70 2.21
CA TRP A 60 -0.78 -19.87 2.51
C TRP A 60 -0.96 -21.05 3.45
N ASP A 61 -1.69 -20.86 4.54
CA ASP A 61 -2.07 -21.93 5.46
C ASP A 61 -3.53 -21.75 5.89
N TYR A 62 -4.16 -22.79 6.44
CA TYR A 62 -5.55 -22.68 6.89
C TYR A 62 -5.65 -21.77 8.11
N CYS A 63 -6.61 -20.85 8.08
CA CYS A 63 -6.88 -19.99 9.22
C CYS A 63 -7.36 -20.86 10.41
N PRO A 64 -6.93 -20.56 11.65
CA PRO A 64 -7.44 -21.22 12.85
C PRO A 64 -8.91 -20.90 13.14
#